data_AF-A0A6B1CSB5-F1
#
_entry.id   AF-A0A6B1CSB5-F1
#
_cell.length_a   1.000
_cell.length_b   1.000
_cell.length_c   1.000
_cell.angle_alpha   90.00
_cell.angle_beta   90.00
_cell.angle_gamma   90.00
#
_symmetry.space_group_name_H-M   'P 1'
#
loop_
_entity.id
_entity.type
_entity.pdbx_description
1 polymer ?
#
loop_
_entity_poly.entity_id
_entity_poly.type
_entity_poly.pdbx_seq_one_letter_code
_entity_poly.pdbx_strand_id
1 'polypeptide(L)'
;MFGMGHWEILIIFVVILLIFGAKRIPEMAQGLGKGIREFRTAMRDVQDEIEAPKQPAQPTAPPAQTEPQSKDKDQAQTEPQSKDQAQIEPQSKDKDQAAS
;
A
#
# COMPACT_ATOMS: atom_id res chain seq x y z
N MET A 1 -21.90 11.33 15.72
CA MET A 1 -21.09 11.87 16.85
C MET A 1 -19.59 11.98 16.52
N PHE A 2 -19.18 12.18 15.25
CA PHE A 2 -17.76 12.19 14.84
C PHE A 2 -17.19 13.57 14.49
N GLY A 3 -17.93 14.65 14.76
CA GLY A 3 -17.54 16.02 14.37
C GLY A 3 -16.90 16.89 15.45
N MET A 4 -17.10 16.58 16.75
CA MET A 4 -16.53 17.40 17.84
C MET A 4 -15.06 17.06 18.08
N GLY A 5 -14.74 15.82 18.50
CA GLY A 5 -13.38 15.46 18.95
C GLY A 5 -12.23 15.78 17.97
N HIS A 6 -12.44 15.62 16.67
CA HIS A 6 -11.42 15.93 15.66
C HIS A 6 -11.13 17.43 15.58
N TRP A 7 -12.16 18.28 15.74
CA TRP A 7 -11.99 19.72 15.71
C TRP A 7 -11.28 20.25 16.95
N GLU A 8 -11.57 19.73 18.14
CA GLU A 8 -10.83 20.11 19.35
C GLU A 8 -9.33 19.75 19.23
N ILE A 9 -9.02 18.55 18.71
CA ILE A 9 -7.63 18.13 18.49
C ILE A 9 -6.92 19.06 17.50
N LEU A 10 -7.59 19.45 16.41
CA LEU A 10 -7.05 20.40 15.44
C LEU A 10 -6.75 21.77 16.06
N ILE A 11 -7.65 22.30 16.89
CA ILE A 11 -7.44 23.59 17.57
C ILE A 11 -6.24 23.52 18.52
N ILE A 12 -6.15 22.47 19.34
CA ILE A 12 -5.02 22.27 20.25
C ILE A 12 -3.71 22.16 19.46
N PHE A 13 -3.72 21.42 18.35
CA PHE A 13 -2.55 21.29 17.48
C PHE A 13 -2.12 22.64 16.92
N VAL A 14 -3.05 23.48 16.45
CA VAL A 14 -2.73 24.84 15.97
C VAL A 14 -2.11 25.69 17.07
N VAL A 15 -2.63 25.65 18.30
CA VAL A 15 -2.04 26.38 19.44
C VAL A 15 -0.60 25.92 19.73
N ILE A 16 -0.36 24.61 19.72
CA ILE A 16 1.00 24.06 19.90
C ILE A 16 1.91 24.51 18.74
N LEU A 17 1.43 24.49 17.50
CA LEU A 17 2.18 24.96 16.35
C LEU A 17 2.47 26.46 16.40
N LEU A 18 1.64 27.28 17.05
CA LEU A 18 1.94 28.70 17.25
C LEU A 18 3.05 28.91 18.29
N ILE A 19 3.06 28.12 19.36
CA ILE A 19 4.08 28.22 20.43
C ILE A 19 5.42 27.67 19.96
N PHE A 20 5.42 26.47 19.40
CA PHE A 20 6.64 25.76 19.00
C PHE A 20 7.06 26.07 17.56
N GLY A 21 6.14 26.52 16.70
CA GLY A 21 6.36 26.75 15.27
C GLY A 21 6.13 25.49 14.42
N ALA A 22 5.59 25.69 13.21
CA ALA A 22 5.33 24.62 12.23
C ALA A 22 6.57 23.81 11.82
N LYS A 23 7.77 24.37 12.01
CA LYS A 23 9.04 23.74 11.62
C LYS A 23 9.64 22.85 12.72
N ARG A 24 9.31 23.07 14.00
CA ARG A 24 9.93 22.34 15.12
C ARG A 24 9.38 20.93 15.31
N ILE A 25 8.07 20.74 15.18
CA ILE A 25 7.46 19.40 15.27
C ILE A 25 8.06 18.40 14.26
N PRO A 26 8.13 18.70 12.94
CA PRO A 26 8.71 17.76 11.98
C PRO A 26 10.22 17.57 12.16
N GLU A 27 10.95 18.62 12.53
CA GLU A 27 12.39 18.55 12.81
C GLU A 27 12.70 17.61 13.99
N MET A 28 11.95 17.74 15.10
CA MET A 28 12.07 16.85 16.24
C MET A 28 11.59 15.42 15.91
N ALA A 29 10.48 15.28 15.19
CA ALA A 29 9.95 13.98 14.78
C ALA A 29 10.92 13.21 13.86
N GLN A 30 11.64 13.91 12.97
CA GLN A 30 12.66 13.29 12.12
C GLN A 30 13.84 12.76 12.95
N GLY A 31 14.31 13.51 13.95
CA GLY A 31 15.37 13.06 14.86
C GLY A 31 14.94 11.85 15.71
N LEU A 32 13.78 11.96 16.36
CA LEU A 32 13.19 10.88 17.17
C LEU A 32 12.89 9.64 16.32
N GLY A 33 12.33 9.82 15.12
CA GLY A 33 11.97 8.72 14.24
C GLY A 33 13.18 7.92 13.75
N LYS A 34 14.30 8.60 13.44
CA LYS A 34 15.56 7.92 13.12
C LYS A 34 16.10 7.14 14.31
N GLY A 35 16.16 7.76 15.50
CA GLY A 35 16.61 7.09 16.72
C GLY A 35 15.77 5.87 17.08
N ILE A 36 14.44 5.97 17.01
CA ILE A 36 13.52 4.84 17.25
C ILE A 36 13.74 3.73 16.22
N ARG A 37 13.95 4.08 14.94
CA ARG A 37 14.18 3.09 13.86
C ARG A 37 15.50 2.34 14.06
N GLU A 38 16.58 3.05 14.36
CA GLU A 38 17.89 2.47 14.65
C GLU A 38 17.83 1.60 15.90
N PHE A 39 17.22 2.09 16.98
CA PHE A 39 17.00 1.33 18.20
C PHE A 39 16.23 0.04 17.96
N ARG A 40 15.13 0.10 17.19
CA ARG A 40 14.32 -1.07 16.87
C ARG A 40 15.03 -2.06 15.94
N THR A 41 15.98 -1.58 15.15
CA THR A 41 16.82 -2.42 14.28
C THR A 41 17.88 -3.15 15.11
N ALA A 42 18.60 -2.42 15.97
CA ALA A 42 19.58 -3.00 16.88
C ALA A 42 18.94 -4.01 17.85
N MET A 43 17.75 -3.71 18.37
CA MET A 43 17.01 -4.64 19.23
C MET A 43 16.62 -5.95 18.51
N ARG A 44 16.32 -5.89 17.20
CA ARG A 44 16.03 -7.09 16.41
C ARG A 44 17.29 -7.91 16.15
N ASP A 45 18.39 -7.26 15.80
CA ASP A 45 19.67 -7.92 15.54
C ASP A 45 20.19 -8.66 16.79
N VAL A 46 20.08 -8.03 17.96
CA VAL A 46 20.40 -8.65 19.25
C VAL A 46 19.48 -9.84 19.54
N GLN A 47 18.18 -9.73 19.26
CA GLN A 47 17.25 -10.84 19.45
C GLN A 47 17.59 -12.03 18.54
N ASP A 48 17.92 -11.75 17.28
CA ASP A 48 18.29 -12.77 16.28
C ASP A 48 19.62 -13.44 16.63
N GLU A 49 20.59 -12.72 17.19
CA GLU A 49 21.88 -13.27 17.63
C GLU A 49 21.76 -14.16 18.89
N ILE A 50 20.82 -13.84 19.79
CA ILE A 50 20.55 -14.63 20.99
C ILE A 50 19.72 -15.88 20.66
N GLU A 51 18.87 -15.84 19.63
CA GLU A 51 18.00 -16.95 19.24
C GLU A 51 18.60 -17.88 18.17
N ALA A 52 19.66 -17.47 17.45
CA ALA A 52 20.29 -18.31 16.44
C ALA A 52 21.31 -19.30 17.05
N PRO A 53 21.09 -20.62 17.00
CA PRO A 53 22.17 -21.58 17.22
C PRO A 53 23.18 -21.41 16.06
N LYS A 54 24.45 -21.16 16.40
CA LYS A 54 25.58 -21.09 15.45
C LYS A 54 25.55 -22.28 14.49
N GLN A 55 25.05 -22.05 13.27
CA GLN A 55 25.17 -23.02 12.18
C GLN A 55 26.39 -22.62 11.36
N PRO A 56 27.43 -23.48 11.27
CA PRO A 56 28.62 -23.18 10.50
C PRO A 56 28.24 -23.04 9.02
N ALA A 57 28.72 -21.96 8.42
CA ALA A 57 28.59 -21.67 7.00
C ALA A 57 28.94 -22.90 6.15
N GLN A 58 28.01 -23.31 5.28
CA GLN A 58 28.31 -24.25 4.20
C GLN A 58 28.87 -23.45 3.01
N PRO A 59 30.11 -23.71 2.57
CA PRO A 59 30.60 -23.24 1.28
C PRO A 59 29.72 -23.75 0.13
N THR A 60 28.87 -22.87 -0.42
CA THR A 60 28.16 -23.19 -1.65
C THR A 60 29.10 -22.89 -2.82
N ALA A 61 29.41 -23.94 -3.59
CA ALA A 61 30.35 -23.98 -4.70
C ALA A 61 29.98 -23.04 -5.87
N PRO A 62 30.91 -22.76 -6.81
CA PRO A 62 30.80 -21.71 -7.84
C PRO A 62 29.58 -21.84 -8.77
N PRO A 63 29.04 -20.71 -9.30
CA PRO A 63 27.91 -20.74 -10.23
C PRO A 63 28.40 -21.19 -11.62
N ALA A 64 28.28 -22.49 -11.89
CA ALA A 64 28.33 -23.04 -13.24
C ALA A 64 26.91 -23.17 -13.79
N GLN A 65 26.74 -22.63 -14.99
CA GLN A 65 25.50 -22.34 -15.69
C GLN A 65 24.69 -23.60 -16.03
N THR A 66 23.37 -23.52 -15.89
CA THR A 66 22.41 -24.33 -16.65
C THR A 66 21.26 -23.41 -17.07
N GLU A 67 20.79 -23.62 -18.28
CA GLU A 67 20.10 -22.73 -19.20
C GLU A 67 18.85 -21.96 -18.70
N PRO A 68 18.55 -20.79 -19.29
CA PRO A 68 17.34 -20.02 -19.06
C PRO A 68 16.10 -20.76 -19.59
N GLN A 69 15.24 -21.21 -18.70
CA GLN A 69 13.89 -21.65 -19.06
C GLN A 69 13.03 -20.44 -19.44
N SER A 70 12.77 -20.34 -20.74
CA SER A 70 11.74 -19.51 -21.37
C SER A 70 10.35 -19.78 -20.81
N LYS A 71 9.74 -18.77 -20.18
CA LYS A 71 8.27 -18.53 -20.16
C LYS A 71 7.99 -17.02 -20.02
N ASP A 72 8.15 -16.31 -21.12
CA ASP A 72 7.58 -14.97 -21.35
C ASP A 72 6.23 -15.21 -22.06
N LYS A 73 5.10 -15.15 -21.33
CA LYS A 73 4.21 -13.97 -21.26
C LYS A 73 3.87 -13.39 -22.64
N ASP A 74 2.99 -14.13 -23.31
CA ASP A 74 2.11 -13.65 -24.37
C ASP A 74 1.39 -12.37 -23.89
N GLN A 75 1.79 -11.25 -24.48
CA GLN A 75 1.22 -9.93 -24.28
C GLN A 75 0.69 -9.49 -25.64
N ALA A 76 -0.60 -9.71 -25.88
CA ALA A 76 -1.33 -9.09 -26.96
C ALA A 76 -2.79 -8.85 -26.53
N GLN A 77 -3.28 -7.67 -26.89
CA GLN A 77 -4.68 -7.24 -26.94
C GLN A 77 -5.24 -6.47 -25.72
N THR A 78 -4.78 -5.23 -25.63
CA THR A 78 -5.61 -4.03 -25.85
C THR A 78 -7.12 -4.28 -25.92
N GLU A 79 -7.83 -4.01 -24.82
CA GLU A 79 -9.27 -3.71 -24.85
C GLU A 79 -9.43 -2.17 -24.87
N PRO A 80 -9.86 -1.58 -26.00
CA PRO A 80 -10.20 -0.17 -26.08
C PRO A 80 -11.58 0.07 -25.46
N GLN A 81 -11.58 0.99 -24.50
CA GLN A 81 -12.73 1.72 -23.98
C GLN A 81 -13.59 2.24 -25.15
N SER A 82 -14.74 1.63 -25.42
CA SER A 82 -15.76 2.18 -26.32
C SER A 82 -17.12 2.23 -25.64
N LYS A 83 -17.77 3.36 -25.88
CA LYS A 83 -18.94 3.90 -25.21
C LYS A 83 -20.19 3.19 -25.73
N ASP A 84 -20.87 2.45 -24.87
CA ASP A 84 -22.26 2.05 -25.12
C ASP A 84 -23.18 3.21 -24.69
N GLN A 85 -23.16 4.28 -25.51
CA GLN A 85 -24.33 5.11 -25.72
C GLN A 85 -25.14 4.46 -26.84
N ALA A 86 -26.21 3.78 -26.48
CA ALA A 86 -27.28 3.46 -27.41
C ALA A 86 -28.63 3.63 -26.71
N GLN A 87 -28.97 4.91 -26.47
CA GLN A 87 -30.35 5.35 -26.44
C GLN A 87 -30.89 5.27 -27.88
N ILE A 88 -31.71 4.27 -28.17
CA ILE A 88 -32.76 4.35 -29.19
C ILE A 88 -33.86 3.33 -28.87
N GLU A 89 -34.94 3.84 -28.28
CA GLU A 89 -36.30 3.35 -28.47
C GLU A 89 -36.61 3.34 -29.99
N PRO A 90 -37.42 2.39 -30.52
CA PRO A 90 -38.87 2.62 -30.55
C PRO A 90 -39.77 1.38 -30.43
N GLN A 91 -40.95 1.63 -29.85
CA GLN A 91 -42.27 1.00 -30.00
C GLN A 91 -42.49 -0.28 -30.83
N SER A 92 -43.19 -1.24 -30.22
CA SER A 92 -44.38 -1.97 -30.72
C SER A 92 -44.79 -2.98 -29.64
N LYS A 93 -45.84 -2.88 -28.82
CA LYS A 93 -47.29 -2.68 -29.04
C LYS A 93 -48.00 -3.81 -29.81
N ASP A 94 -48.00 -5.01 -29.22
CA ASP A 94 -49.02 -6.07 -29.35
C ASP A 94 -49.05 -6.76 -27.98
N LYS A 95 -50.10 -6.80 -27.15
CA LYS A 95 -51.55 -6.91 -27.32
C LYS A 95 -52.05 -8.20 -27.98
N ASP A 96 -51.59 -9.32 -27.43
CA ASP A 96 -52.34 -10.58 -27.36
C ASP A 96 -52.37 -10.96 -25.87
N GLN A 97 -53.46 -11.01 -25.10
CA GLN A 97 -54.84 -11.39 -25.36
C GLN A 97 -55.01 -12.80 -25.91
N ALA A 98 -54.58 -13.82 -25.16
CA ALA A 98 -55.27 -15.12 -25.13
C ALA A 98 -54.75 -16.01 -24.00
N ALA A 99 -55.68 -16.56 -23.18
CA ALA A 99 -55.55 -17.73 -22.31
C ALA A 99 -54.53 -17.61 -21.15
N SER A 100 -54.89 -17.72 -19.87
CA SER A 100 -55.91 -18.52 -19.18
C SER A 100 -56.25 -17.89 -17.82
#